data_AF-A0A6J4NT67-F1
#
_entry.id   AF-A0A6J4NT67-F1
#
_cell.length_a   1.000
_cell.length_b   1.000
_cell.length_c   1.000
_cell.angle_alpha   90.00
_cell.angle_beta   90.00
_cell.angle_gamma   90.00
#
_symmetry.space_group_name_H-M   'P 1'
#
loop_
_entity.id
_entity.type
_entity.pdbx_description
1 polymer ?
#
loop_
_entity_poly.entity_id
_entity_poly.type
_entity_poly.pdbx_seq_one_letter_code
_entity_poly.pdbx_strand_id
1 'polypeptide(L)' 'MPAPYSDDLRQKALAAVDRGEGKSQVSRMFTISRNTLDLWLKRRE' A
#
# COMPACT_ATOMS: atom_id res chain seq x y z
N MET A 1 1.07 -20.22 -1.94
CA MET A 1 2.17 -19.27 -1.73
C MET A 1 1.75 -18.29 -0.65
N PRO A 2 2.49 -18.12 0.45
CA PRO A 2 2.14 -17.13 1.46
C PRO A 2 2.21 -15.75 0.81
N ALA A 3 1.18 -14.92 1.00
CA ALA A 3 1.22 -13.56 0.52
C ALA A 3 2.47 -12.87 1.13
N PRO A 4 3.41 -12.35 0.31
CA PRO A 4 4.68 -11.81 0.81
C PRO A 4 4.52 -10.56 1.69
N TYR A 5 3.30 -10.04 1.81
CA TYR A 5 2.96 -8.90 2.64
C TYR A 5 1.79 -9.28 3.55
N SER A 6 1.93 -9.02 4.85
CA SER A 6 0.84 -9.14 5.81
C SER A 6 -0.32 -8.21 5.41
N ASP A 7 -1.56 -8.69 5.56
CA ASP A 7 -2.75 -7.91 5.22
C ASP A 7 -2.81 -6.58 6.01
N ASP A 8 -2.29 -6.59 7.24
CA ASP A 8 -2.02 -5.40 8.05
C ASP A 8 -1.22 -4.31 7.33
N LEU A 9 -0.18 -4.68 6.59
CA LEU A 9 0.70 -3.72 5.92
C LEU A 9 -0.03 -3.07 4.74
N ARG A 10 -0.85 -3.86 4.03
CA ARG A 10 -1.74 -3.37 2.98
C ARG A 10 -2.78 -2.41 3.54
N GLN A 11 -3.46 -2.76 4.62
CA GLN A 11 -4.45 -1.89 5.23
C GLN A 11 -3.84 -0.58 5.75
N LYS A 12 -2.67 -0.64 6.39
CA LYS A 12 -1.96 0.57 6.85
C LYS A 12 -1.51 1.46 5.70
N ALA A 13 -1.01 0.88 4.61
CA ALA A 13 -0.61 1.64 3.42
C ALA A 13 -1.81 2.30 2.74
N LEU A 14 -2.93 1.57 2.58
CA LEU A 14 -4.16 2.12 2.02
C LEU A 14 -4.75 3.21 2.91
N ALA A 15 -4.79 3.01 4.23
CA ALA A 15 -5.26 4.01 5.19
C ALA A 15 -4.39 5.28 5.18
N ALA A 16 -3.07 5.15 4.95
CA ALA A 16 -2.19 6.31 4.79
C ALA A 16 -2.54 7.10 3.52
N VAL A 17 -2.77 6.41 2.39
CA VAL A 17 -3.22 7.05 1.15
C VAL A 17 -4.59 7.72 1.31
N ASP A 18 -5.55 7.07 1.98
CA ASP A 18 -6.88 7.63 2.29
C ASP A 18 -6.80 8.88 3.18
N ARG A 19 -5.80 8.98 4.08
CA ARG A 19 -5.54 10.20 4.87
C ARG A 19 -5.00 11.37 4.05
N GLY A 20 -4.67 11.17 2.78
CA GLY A 20 -4.08 12.19 1.90
C GLY A 20 -2.56 12.12 1.82
N GLU A 21 -1.91 11.09 2.39
CA GLU A 21 -0.47 10.91 2.18
C GLU A 21 -0.20 10.54 0.72
N GLY A 22 0.74 11.25 0.10
CA GLY A 22 1.10 10.98 -1.29
C GLY A 22 1.62 9.55 -1.46
N LYS A 23 1.21 8.88 -2.55
CA LYS A 23 1.66 7.51 -2.90
C LYS A 23 3.19 7.32 -2.80
N SER A 24 3.96 8.38 -3.09
CA SER A 24 5.42 8.45 -2.96
C SER A 24 5.91 8.29 -1.52
N GLN A 25 5.24 8.95 -0.59
CA GLN A 25 5.57 8.96 0.83
C GLN A 25 5.22 7.63 1.47
N VAL A 26 4.02 7.12 1.18
CA VAL A 26 3.57 5.78 1.61
C VAL A 26 4.50 4.68 1.09
N SER A 27 4.89 4.75 -0.19
CA SER A 27 5.86 3.80 -0.80
C SER A 27 7.20 3.78 -0.06
N ARG A 28 7.74 4.95 0.32
CA ARG A 28 8.97 5.03 1.13
C ARG A 28 8.76 4.57 2.57
N MET A 29 7.64 4.95 3.19
CA MET A 29 7.35 4.67 4.61
C MET A 29 7.17 3.17 4.88
N PHE A 30 6.55 2.46 3.94
CA PHE A 30 6.35 1.01 4.04
C PHE A 30 7.39 0.19 3.26
N THR A 31 8.39 0.83 2.66
CA THR A 31 9.42 0.20 1.81
C THR A 31 8.81 -0.70 0.71
N ILE A 32 7.64 -0.30 0.19
CA ILE A 32 6.93 -1.00 -0.88
C ILE A 32 7.08 -0.24 -2.19
N SER A 33 7.17 -0.95 -3.30
CA SER A 33 7.15 -0.34 -4.62
C SER A 33 5.81 0.38 -4.87
N ARG A 34 5.86 1.52 -5.58
CA ARG A 34 4.64 2.20 -6.06
C ARG A 34 3.71 1.27 -6.84
N ASN A 35 4.26 0.32 -7.60
CA ASN A 35 3.49 -0.70 -8.31
C ASN A 35 2.66 -1.59 -7.36
N THR A 36 3.23 -1.97 -6.21
CA THR A 36 2.52 -2.76 -5.20
C THR A 36 1.36 -1.98 -4.61
N LEU A 37 1.58 -0.69 -4.32
CA LEU A 37 0.53 0.21 -3.84
C LEU A 37 -0.56 0.42 -4.89
N ASP A 38 -0.19 0.55 -6.16
CA ASP A 38 -1.13 0.68 -7.28
C ASP A 38 -1.98 -0.58 -7.47
N LEU A 39 -1.37 -1.77 -7.37
CA LEU A 39 -2.07 -3.05 -7.36
C LEU A 39 -3.07 -3.19 -6.20
N TRP A 40 -2.73 -2.68 -5.02
CA TRP A 40 -3.63 -2.70 -3.87
C TRP A 40 -4.80 -1.74 -4.00
N LEU A 41 -4.58 -0.58 -4.61
CA LEU A 41 -5.65 0.36 -4.96
C LEU A 41 -6.58 -0.23 -6.01
N LYS A 42 -6.03 -0.85 -7.06
CA LYS A 42 -6.82 -1.51 -8.12
C LYS A 42 -7.62 -2.72 -7.65
N ARG A 43 -7.17 -3.43 -6.61
CA ARG A 43 -7.94 -4.53 -5.98
C ARG A 43 -9.07 -4.06 -5.06
N ARG A 44 -9.20 -2.75 -4.83
CA ARG A 44 -10.28 -2.16 -4.02
C ARG A 44 -11.51 -1.84 -4.85
N GLU A 45 -11.34 -1.56 -6.16
CA GLU A 45 -12.40 -1.59 -7.17
C GLU A 45 -12.75 -3.03 -7.56
#